data_AF-A0A955T1N0-F1
#
_entry.id   AF-A0A955T1N0-F1
#
_cell.length_a   1.000
_cell.length_b   1.000
_cell.length_c   1.000
_cell.angle_alpha   90.00
_cell.angle_beta   90.00
_cell.angle_gamma   90.00
#
_symmetry.space_group_name_H-M   'P 1'
#
loop_
_entity.id
_entity.type
_entity.pdbx_description
1 polymer ?
#
loop_
_entity_poly.entity_id
_entity_poly.type
_entity_poly.pdbx_seq_one_letter_code
_entity_poly.pdbx_strand_id
1 'polypeptide(L)' 'MLEKARTRLGPAEQSPHGVLCGDALGMPFTENGFDACLCGFGVRNWSDLEAGLQEVNRVLRPGGEFAVLDFF' A
#
# COMPACT_ATOMS: atom_id res chain seq x y z
N MET A 1 -14.63 3.48 1.74
CA MET A 1 -13.51 4.45 1.73
C MET A 1 -13.00 4.75 0.32
N LEU A 2 -12.79 3.72 -0.51
CA LEU A 2 -12.22 3.87 -1.85
C LEU A 2 -13.06 4.71 -2.82
N GLU A 3 -14.39 4.64 -2.76
CA GLU A 3 -15.26 5.53 -3.58
C GLU A 3 -14.98 7.00 -3.30
N LYS A 4 -14.94 7.39 -2.01
CA LYS A 4 -14.60 8.76 -1.60
C LYS A 4 -13.18 9.15 -2.03
N ALA A 5 -12.23 8.22 -2.03
CA ALA A 5 -10.87 8.47 -2.51
C ALA A 5 -10.85 8.71 -4.03
N ARG A 6 -11.60 7.92 -4.79
CA ARG A 6 -11.73 8.08 -6.25
C ARG A 6 -12.37 9.43 -6.62
N THR A 7 -13.40 9.86 -5.90
CA THR A 7 -13.98 11.19 -6.09
C THR A 7 -12.96 12.31 -5.87
N ARG A 8 -12.05 12.17 -4.89
CA ARG A 8 -11.00 13.16 -4.62
C ARG A 8 -9.87 13.17 -5.66
N LEU A 9 -9.54 12.01 -6.22
CA LEU A 9 -8.51 11.88 -7.25
C LEU A 9 -8.96 12.40 -8.61
N GLY A 10 -10.27 12.50 -8.85
CA GLY A 10 -10.82 12.93 -10.14
C GLY A 10 -10.72 11.84 -11.22
N PRO A 11 -10.96 12.20 -12.49
CA PRO A 11 -10.84 11.29 -13.64
C PRO A 11 -9.43 10.74 -13.80
N ALA A 12 -9.30 9.49 -14.25
CA ALA A 12 -8.02 8.82 -14.42
C ALA A 12 -7.10 9.52 -15.44
N GLU A 13 -7.64 10.20 -16.45
CA GLU A 13 -6.81 10.97 -17.40
C GLU A 13 -6.14 12.22 -16.77
N GLN A 14 -6.55 12.60 -15.55
CA GLN A 14 -6.09 13.82 -14.88
C GLN A 14 -5.19 13.55 -13.67
N SER A 15 -4.97 12.28 -13.31
CA SER A 15 -4.19 11.91 -12.13
C SER A 15 -3.31 10.69 -12.39
N PRO A 16 -1.98 10.78 -12.14
CA PRO A 16 -1.09 9.62 -12.23
C PRO A 16 -1.29 8.63 -11.07
N HIS A 17 -2.29 8.85 -10.21
CA HIS A 17 -2.53 8.08 -8.99
C HIS A 17 -3.85 7.30 -9.08
N GLY A 18 -3.82 6.03 -8.67
CA GLY A 18 -4.99 5.14 -8.67
C GLY A 18 -5.38 4.65 -7.27
N VAL A 19 -6.62 4.18 -7.14
CA VAL A 19 -7.11 3.50 -5.93
C VAL A 19 -7.66 2.12 -6.28
N LEU A 20 -7.26 1.15 -5.48
CA LEU A 20 -7.52 -0.28 -5.64
C LEU A 20 -8.11 -0.83 -4.34
N CYS A 21 -9.02 -1.79 -4.45
CA CYS A 21 -9.41 -2.63 -3.32
C CYS A 21 -8.48 -3.83 -3.25
N GLY A 22 -7.80 -4.03 -2.14
CA GLY A 22 -6.85 -5.13 -1.95
C GLY A 22 -6.60 -5.42 -0.48
N ASP A 23 -6.04 -6.60 -0.22
CA ASP A 23 -5.57 -7.03 1.10
C ASP A 23 -4.07 -6.69 1.24
N ALA A 24 -3.68 -6.11 2.38
CA ALA A 24 -2.29 -5.79 2.66
C ALA A 24 -1.42 -7.04 2.85
N LEU A 25 -2.02 -8.19 3.16
CA LEU A 25 -1.33 -9.48 3.27
C LEU A 25 -1.18 -10.20 1.92
N GLY A 26 -1.74 -9.64 0.84
CA GLY A 26 -1.72 -10.22 -0.50
C GLY A 26 -2.09 -9.18 -1.55
N MET A 27 -1.17 -8.26 -1.82
CA MET A 27 -1.36 -7.17 -2.76
C MET A 27 -1.28 -7.69 -4.21
N PRO A 28 -2.16 -7.24 -5.12
CA PRO A 28 -2.18 -7.66 -6.52
C PRO A 28 -1.12 -6.92 -7.36
N PHE A 29 0.12 -6.90 -6.85
CA PHE A 29 1.28 -6.31 -7.51
C PHE A 29 2.35 -7.36 -7.75
N THR A 30 3.16 -7.14 -8.78
CA THR A 30 4.36 -7.95 -9.02
C THR A 30 5.41 -7.71 -7.95
N GLU A 31 6.36 -8.62 -7.85
CA GLU A 31 7.54 -8.40 -7.03
C GLU A 31 8.38 -7.21 -7.53
N ASN A 32 9.12 -6.56 -6.64
CA ASN A 32 10.09 -5.51 -6.97
C ASN A 32 9.54 -4.32 -7.79
N GLY A 33 8.24 -4.04 -7.68
CA GLY A 33 7.55 -3.02 -8.50
C GLY A 33 7.59 -1.60 -7.92
N PHE A 34 7.93 -1.45 -6.63
CA PHE A 34 7.87 -0.16 -5.95
C PHE A 34 9.19 0.26 -5.33
N ASP A 35 9.45 1.56 -5.42
CA ASP A 35 10.59 2.21 -4.80
C ASP A 35 10.37 2.45 -3.31
N ALA A 36 9.12 2.66 -2.92
CA ALA A 36 8.71 2.90 -1.54
C ALA A 36 7.28 2.42 -1.27
N CYS A 37 7.01 2.05 -0.02
CA CYS A 37 5.71 1.71 0.50
C CYS A 37 5.44 2.56 1.76
N LEU A 38 4.22 3.08 1.89
CA LEU A 38 3.80 3.89 3.04
C LEU A 38 2.53 3.30 3.63
N CYS A 39 2.56 3.02 4.94
CA CYS A 39 1.36 2.66 5.69
C CYS A 39 1.09 3.70 6.79
N GLY A 40 0.01 4.48 6.61
CA GLY A 40 -0.46 5.43 7.61
C GLY A 40 -1.64 4.86 8.41
N PHE A 41 -1.44 4.69 9.71
CA PHE A 41 -2.43 4.24 10.71
C PHE A 41 -3.12 2.91 10.36
N GLY A 42 -2.41 2.03 9.66
CA GLY A 42 -2.96 0.81 9.08
C GLY A 42 -2.36 -0.49 9.62
N VAL A 43 -1.07 -0.51 9.97
CA VAL A 43 -0.33 -1.74 10.34
C VAL A 43 -0.94 -2.43 11.56
N ARG A 44 -1.39 -1.66 12.55
CA ARG A 44 -2.14 -2.11 13.72
C ARG A 44 -3.42 -2.92 13.42
N ASN A 45 -3.95 -2.83 12.20
CA ASN A 45 -5.15 -3.57 11.80
C ASN A 45 -4.82 -4.87 11.05
N TRP A 46 -3.55 -5.17 10.79
CA TRP A 46 -3.15 -6.41 10.13
C TRP A 46 -3.34 -7.58 11.08
N SER A 47 -4.03 -8.63 10.62
CA SER A 47 -4.24 -9.84 11.41
C SER A 47 -2.97 -10.66 11.60
N ASP A 48 -2.01 -10.51 10.68
CA ASP A 48 -0.68 -11.11 10.73
C ASP A 48 0.35 -10.06 10.30
N LEU A 49 1.13 -9.58 11.28
CA LEU A 49 2.14 -8.56 11.04
C LEU A 49 3.31 -9.11 10.21
N GLU A 50 3.70 -10.36 10.43
CA GLU A 50 4.83 -10.95 9.73
C GLU A 50 4.50 -11.18 8.25
N ALA A 51 3.32 -11.74 7.95
CA ALA A 51 2.85 -11.91 6.58
C ALA A 51 2.75 -10.56 5.85
N GLY A 52 2.25 -9.52 6.53
CA GLY A 52 2.17 -8.17 5.95
C GLY A 52 3.54 -7.56 5.64
N LEU A 53 4.52 -7.72 6.53
CA LEU A 53 5.89 -7.25 6.30
C LEU A 53 6.58 -8.03 5.16
N GLN A 54 6.35 -9.34 5.06
CA GLN A 54 6.85 -10.15 3.94
C GLN A 54 6.25 -9.68 2.61
N GLU A 55 4.95 -9.37 2.61
CA GLU A 55 4.26 -8.90 1.42
C GLU A 55 4.73 -7.50 0.99
N VAL A 56 4.96 -6.59 1.94
CA VAL A 56 5.60 -5.29 1.67
C VAL A 56 7.01 -5.49 1.09
N ASN A 57 7.83 -6.36 1.68
CA ASN A 57 9.17 -6.64 1.17
C ASN A 57 9.13 -7.25 -0.25
N ARG A 58 8.15 -8.10 -0.56
CA ARG A 58 7.99 -8.70 -1.89
C ARG A 58 7.76 -7.63 -2.97
N VAL A 59 6.89 -6.66 -2.70
CA VAL A 59 6.52 -5.64 -3.70
C VAL A 59 7.56 -4.53 -3.82
N LEU A 60 8.40 -4.32 -2.80
CA LEU A 60 9.51 -3.37 -2.85
C LEU A 60 10.67 -3.92 -3.69
N ARG A 61 11.29 -3.07 -4.49
CA ARG A 61 12.57 -3.40 -5.15
C ARG A 61 13.69 -3.56 -4.12
N PRO A 62 14.83 -4.20 -4.44
CA PRO A 62 15.98 -4.23 -3.56
C PRO A 62 16.45 -2.81 -3.20
N GLY A 63 16.55 -2.51 -1.90
CA GLY A 63 16.86 -1.17 -1.41
C GLY A 63 15.68 -0.19 -1.37
N GLY A 64 14.45 -0.65 -1.66
CA GLY A 64 13.24 0.13 -1.46
C GLY A 64 12.92 0.35 0.03
N GLU A 65 12.17 1.41 0.31
CA GLU A 65 11.90 1.85 1.68
C GLU A 65 10.46 1.58 2.11
N PHE A 66 10.28 1.14 3.36
CA PHE A 66 8.97 1.06 3.99
C PHE A 66 8.88 2.03 5.16
N ALA A 67 7.88 2.90 5.13
CA ALA A 67 7.61 3.85 6.22
C ALA A 67 6.24 3.56 6.86
N VAL A 68 6.21 3.56 8.18
CA VAL A 68 5.00 3.39 8.98
C VAL A 68 4.77 4.63 9.82
N LEU A 69 3.56 5.17 9.75
CA LEU A 69 3.07 6.21 10.64
C LEU A 69 1.96 5.61 11.49
N ASP A 70 2.13 5.50 12.80
CA ASP A 70 1.10 4.96 13.70
C ASP A 70 1.15 5.60 15.10
N PHE A 71 0.15 5.33 15.95
CA PHE A 71 0.12 5.72 17.36
C PHE A 71 0.04 4.47 18.25
N PHE A 72 0.87 4.42 19.30
CA PHE A 72 0.91 3.35 20.30
C PHE A 72 0.26 3.79 21.61
#